data_AF-A0A4P2QHI2-F1
#
_entry.id   AF-A0A4P2QHI2-F1
#
_cell.length_a   1.000
_cell.length_b   1.000
_cell.length_c   1.000
_cell.angle_alpha   90.00
_cell.angle_beta   90.00
_cell.angle_gamma   90.00
#
_symmetry.space_group_name_H-M   'P 1'
#
loop_
_entity.id
_entity.type
_entity.pdbx_description
1 polymer ?
#
loop_
_entity_poly.entity_id
_entity_poly.type
_entity_poly.pdbx_seq_one_letter_code
_entity_poly.pdbx_strand_id
1 'polypeptide(L)'
;MICERSRSRERKARREVLCGDVDRWGDDRRLWGDEAGPPGRDRLCAAVRDAVETALTAKQREVVEAYFFDGLSQGEIARRLGVAQQVVQKRLFGAPRGGRQVGGAMLRLRQALAPALAAAAAARGAAAAPAARAARVSR
;
A
#
# COMPACT_ATOMS: atom_id res chain seq x y z
N MET A 1 27.65 -2.83 46.39
CA MET A 1 27.77 -4.05 45.56
C MET A 1 26.39 -4.66 45.37
N ILE A 2 26.04 -4.90 44.11
CA ILE A 2 24.94 -5.70 43.54
C ILE A 2 23.51 -5.38 44.01
N CYS A 3 22.86 -4.56 43.19
CA CYS A 3 21.43 -4.34 43.16
C CYS A 3 20.80 -5.39 42.24
N GLU A 4 20.14 -6.40 42.80
CA GLU A 4 19.40 -7.43 42.05
C GLU A 4 18.07 -6.85 41.53
N ARG A 5 18.09 -6.31 40.30
CA ARG A 5 16.87 -6.01 39.52
C ARG A 5 16.27 -7.30 38.98
N SER A 6 15.66 -8.05 39.87
CA SER A 6 14.91 -9.24 39.53
C SER A 6 13.49 -8.87 39.06
N ARG A 7 13.29 -8.99 37.74
CA ARG A 7 12.07 -9.57 37.14
C ARG A 7 10.80 -8.71 37.09
N SER A 8 10.92 -7.45 36.65
CA SER A 8 9.83 -6.76 35.94
C SER A 8 9.70 -7.34 34.51
N ARG A 9 9.28 -8.61 34.42
CA ARG A 9 8.75 -9.22 33.19
C ARG A 9 7.23 -9.23 33.26
N GLU A 10 6.70 -8.05 33.55
CA GLU A 10 5.27 -7.82 33.62
C GLU A 10 4.71 -7.94 32.20
N ARG A 11 3.85 -8.94 32.04
CA ARG A 11 3.19 -9.34 30.81
C ARG A 11 2.48 -8.12 30.22
N LYS A 12 3.08 -7.46 29.21
CA LYS A 12 2.34 -6.57 28.33
C LYS A 12 1.31 -7.41 27.60
N ALA A 13 0.08 -7.43 28.13
CA ALA A 13 -1.09 -7.99 27.49
C ALA A 13 -1.13 -7.43 26.06
N ARG A 14 -0.83 -8.28 25.07
CA ARG A 14 -1.01 -7.93 23.67
C ARG A 14 -2.51 -7.74 23.49
N ARG A 15 -2.93 -6.48 23.39
CA ARG A 15 -4.31 -6.15 23.02
C ARG A 15 -4.49 -6.63 21.59
N GLU A 16 -5.14 -7.76 21.42
CA GLU A 16 -5.53 -8.27 20.11
C GLU A 16 -6.53 -7.26 19.52
N VAL A 17 -6.11 -6.57 18.47
CA VAL A 17 -6.99 -5.70 17.70
C VAL A 17 -7.52 -6.56 16.56
N LEU A 18 -8.81 -6.91 16.63
CA LEU A 18 -9.51 -7.50 15.51
C LEU A 18 -9.63 -6.42 14.42
N CYS A 19 -8.66 -6.39 13.51
CA CYS A 19 -8.73 -5.59 12.30
C CYS A 19 -9.36 -6.48 11.22
N GLY A 20 -10.49 -6.06 10.67
CA GLY A 20 -11.04 -6.73 9.49
C GLY A 20 -10.08 -6.52 8.32
N ASP A 21 -9.56 -7.61 7.75
CA ASP A 21 -8.79 -7.58 6.52
C ASP A 21 -9.76 -7.47 5.34
N VAL A 22 -10.13 -6.22 5.02
CA VAL A 22 -11.13 -5.90 3.99
C VAL A 22 -10.63 -6.32 2.59
N ASP A 23 -9.31 -6.36 2.39
CA ASP A 23 -8.70 -6.77 1.11
C ASP A 23 -8.78 -8.29 0.90
N ARG A 24 -9.02 -9.06 1.95
CA ARG A 24 -9.19 -10.53 1.90
C ARG A 24 -10.63 -10.98 1.77
N TRP A 25 -11.59 -10.07 1.88
CA TRP A 25 -12.98 -10.38 1.55
C TRP A 25 -13.07 -10.55 0.03
N GLY A 26 -13.35 -11.76 -0.42
CA GLY A 26 -13.59 -12.01 -1.85
C GLY A 26 -14.82 -11.24 -2.35
N ASP A 27 -14.90 -11.07 -3.67
CA ASP A 27 -16.01 -10.39 -4.35
C ASP A 27 -17.39 -11.01 -4.04
N ASP A 28 -17.42 -12.21 -3.46
CA ASP A 28 -18.60 -12.95 -2.99
C ASP A 28 -19.32 -12.28 -1.80
N ARG A 29 -18.71 -11.28 -1.16
CA ARG A 29 -19.35 -10.49 -0.08
C ARG A 29 -19.44 -9.01 -0.40
N ARG A 30 -19.95 -8.64 -1.58
CA ARG A 30 -20.61 -7.35 -1.77
C ARG A 30 -21.87 -7.29 -0.91
N LEU A 31 -21.69 -7.04 0.39
CA LEU A 31 -22.74 -7.04 1.41
C LEU A 31 -23.88 -6.05 1.08
N TRP A 32 -23.63 -5.06 0.22
CA TRP A 32 -24.63 -4.12 -0.28
C TRP A 32 -24.32 -3.73 -1.74
N GLY A 33 -24.72 -4.60 -2.67
CA GLY A 33 -25.02 -4.21 -4.04
C GLY A 33 -23.89 -4.39 -5.05
N ASP A 34 -24.30 -4.87 -6.23
CA ASP A 34 -23.58 -4.87 -7.49
C ASP A 34 -23.46 -3.44 -8.06
N GLU A 35 -23.01 -2.50 -7.22
CA GLU A 35 -22.60 -1.18 -7.69
C GLU A 35 -21.34 -1.40 -8.50
N ALA A 36 -21.43 -1.23 -9.82
CA ALA A 36 -20.27 -1.17 -10.70
C ALA A 36 -19.26 -0.21 -10.05
N GLY A 37 -18.15 -0.75 -9.55
CA GLY A 37 -17.15 0.03 -8.83
C GLY A 37 -16.77 1.27 -9.64
N PRO A 38 -16.36 2.37 -8.98
CA PRO A 38 -16.17 3.64 -9.64
C PRO A 38 -15.34 3.47 -10.93
N PRO A 39 -15.80 4.06 -12.06
CA PRO A 39 -15.19 3.81 -13.36
C PRO A 39 -13.70 4.09 -13.29
N GLY A 40 -12.90 3.09 -13.67
CA GLY A 40 -11.43 3.16 -13.62
C GLY A 40 -10.78 2.48 -12.41
N ARG A 41 -11.53 1.97 -11.43
CA ARG A 41 -10.98 1.16 -10.33
C ARG A 41 -10.24 -0.06 -10.86
N ASP A 42 -10.84 -0.82 -11.76
CA ASP A 42 -10.22 -2.04 -12.31
C ASP A 42 -8.94 -1.74 -13.10
N ARG A 43 -8.94 -0.63 -13.85
CA ARG A 43 -7.75 -0.15 -14.56
C ARG A 43 -6.63 0.25 -13.60
N LEU A 44 -6.98 0.91 -12.50
CA LEU A 44 -6.02 1.27 -11.46
C LEU A 44 -5.49 0.02 -10.75
N CYS A 45 -6.34 -0.94 -10.40
CA CYS A 45 -5.95 -2.21 -9.80
C CYS A 45 -5.02 -3.00 -10.73
N ALA A 46 -5.34 -3.07 -12.03
CA ALA A 46 -4.47 -3.69 -13.04
C ALA A 46 -3.11 -2.98 -13.12
N ALA A 47 -3.09 -1.65 -13.14
CA ALA A 47 -1.85 -0.87 -13.15
C ALA A 47 -1.01 -1.08 -11.87
N VAL A 48 -1.65 -1.23 -10.70
CA VAL A 48 -0.96 -1.55 -9.44
C VAL A 48 -0.33 -2.94 -9.50
N ARG A 49 -1.07 -3.95 -9.98
CA ARG A 49 -0.55 -5.31 -10.14
C ARG A 49 0.65 -5.33 -11.08
N ASP A 50 0.50 -4.72 -12.25
CA ASP A 50 1.58 -4.59 -13.23
C ASP A 50 2.80 -3.87 -12.65
N ALA A 51 2.61 -2.76 -11.92
CA ALA A 51 3.74 -2.04 -11.31
C ALA A 51 4.47 -2.86 -10.24
N VAL A 52 3.76 -3.66 -9.44
CA VAL A 52 4.38 -4.56 -8.44
C VAL A 52 5.19 -5.66 -9.13
N GLU A 53 4.68 -6.16 -10.25
CA GLU A 53 5.36 -7.17 -11.05
C GLU A 53 6.58 -6.59 -11.79
N THR A 54 6.45 -5.47 -12.48
CA THR A 54 7.48 -5.04 -13.44
C THR A 54 8.47 -4.02 -12.88
N ALA A 55 8.08 -3.18 -11.90
CA ALA A 55 8.91 -2.07 -11.45
C ALA A 55 9.81 -2.38 -10.24
N LEU A 56 9.59 -3.52 -9.58
CA LEU A 56 10.29 -3.91 -8.36
C LEU A 56 11.34 -5.01 -8.63
N THR A 57 12.47 -4.94 -7.92
CA THR A 57 13.37 -6.08 -7.85
C THR A 57 12.72 -7.23 -7.07
N ALA A 58 13.12 -8.48 -7.31
CA ALA A 58 12.59 -9.65 -6.60
C ALA A 58 12.60 -9.47 -5.06
N LYS A 59 13.71 -8.96 -4.51
CA LYS A 59 13.86 -8.69 -3.07
C LYS A 59 12.96 -7.58 -2.54
N GLN A 60 12.59 -6.62 -3.39
CA GLN A 60 11.64 -5.56 -3.03
C GLN A 60 10.21 -6.07 -3.11
N ARG A 61 9.88 -6.81 -4.17
CA ARG A 61 8.56 -7.43 -4.36
C ARG A 61 8.22 -8.36 -3.19
N GLU A 62 9.13 -9.26 -2.84
CA GLU A 62 8.96 -10.19 -1.70
C GLU A 62 8.60 -9.46 -0.39
N VAL A 63 9.24 -8.32 -0.12
CA VAL A 63 8.96 -7.54 1.09
C VAL A 63 7.65 -6.75 0.97
N VAL A 64 7.30 -6.27 -0.22
CA VAL A 64 6.02 -5.59 -0.47
C VAL A 64 4.86 -6.56 -0.34
N GLU A 65 4.98 -7.75 -0.92
CA GLU A 65 4.01 -8.85 -0.82
C GLU A 65 3.77 -9.23 0.64
N ALA A 66 4.86 -9.52 1.37
CA ALA A 66 4.76 -9.88 2.76
C ALA A 66 4.17 -8.77 3.66
N TYR A 67 4.42 -7.50 3.34
CA TYR A 67 3.93 -6.39 4.15
C TYR A 67 2.47 -6.02 3.87
N PHE A 68 2.09 -5.89 2.59
CA PHE A 68 0.77 -5.41 2.20
C PHE A 68 -0.25 -6.53 1.96
N PHE A 69 0.19 -7.70 1.48
CA PHE A 69 -0.72 -8.80 1.14
C PHE A 69 -0.78 -9.86 2.24
N ASP A 70 0.36 -10.19 2.86
CA ASP A 70 0.38 -11.12 4.00
C ASP A 70 0.15 -10.43 5.36
N GLY A 71 0.13 -9.09 5.40
CA GLY A 71 -0.09 -8.30 6.62
C GLY A 71 1.02 -8.40 7.68
N LEU A 72 2.22 -8.86 7.30
CA LEU A 72 3.32 -9.09 8.24
C LEU A 72 3.99 -7.77 8.64
N SER A 73 4.34 -7.66 9.92
CA SER A 73 5.18 -6.56 10.40
C SER A 73 6.62 -6.67 9.86
N GLN A 74 7.35 -5.55 9.78
CA GLN A 74 8.73 -5.55 9.32
C GLN A 74 9.65 -6.48 10.12
N GLY A 75 9.36 -6.69 11.41
CA GLY A 75 10.09 -7.63 12.27
C GLY A 75 9.77 -9.09 11.95
N GLU A 76 8.54 -9.42 11.58
CA GLU A 76 8.15 -10.76 11.12
C GLU A 76 8.78 -11.08 9.77
N ILE A 77 8.74 -10.12 8.84
CA ILE A 77 9.41 -10.23 7.54
C ILE A 77 10.92 -10.43 7.73
N ALA A 78 11.55 -9.66 8.63
CA ALA A 78 12.97 -9.79 8.92
C ALA A 78 13.34 -11.20 9.40
N ARG A 79 12.54 -11.78 10.31
CA ARG A 79 12.73 -13.15 10.78
C ARG A 79 12.52 -14.18 9.68
N ARG A 80 11.46 -14.03 8.87
CA ARG A 80 11.15 -14.92 7.74
C ARG A 80 12.28 -14.94 6.70
N LEU A 81 12.88 -13.79 6.43
CA LEU A 81 13.92 -13.65 5.40
C LEU A 81 15.36 -13.82 5.94
N GLY A 82 15.54 -14.02 7.25
CA GLY A 82 16.88 -14.13 7.86
C GLY A 82 17.73 -12.85 7.75
N VAL A 83 17.10 -11.67 7.74
CA VAL A 83 17.79 -10.37 7.62
C VAL A 83 17.48 -9.46 8.80
N ALA A 84 18.27 -8.40 8.98
CA ALA A 84 17.93 -7.37 9.96
C ALA A 84 16.68 -6.57 9.54
N GLN A 85 15.87 -6.15 10.51
CA GLN A 85 14.68 -5.30 10.26
C GLN A 85 15.02 -4.01 9.49
N GLN A 86 16.20 -3.44 9.73
CA GLN A 86 16.70 -2.28 8.98
C GLN A 86 16.85 -2.53 7.47
N VAL A 87 17.13 -3.77 7.06
CA VAL A 87 17.18 -4.15 5.64
C VAL A 87 15.78 -4.16 5.04
N VAL A 88 14.79 -4.67 5.77
CA VAL A 88 13.37 -4.64 5.36
C VAL A 88 12.88 -3.20 5.20
N GLN A 89 13.17 -2.34 6.18
CA GLN A 89 12.85 -0.91 6.14
C GLN A 89 13.46 -0.23 4.91
N LYS A 90 14.75 -0.47 4.63
CA LYS A 90 15.44 0.08 3.45
C LYS A 90 14.89 -0.46 2.14
N ARG A 91 14.44 -1.72 2.09
CA ARG A 91 13.80 -2.28 0.89
C ARG A 91 12.43 -1.66 0.62
N LEU A 92 11.62 -1.42 1.66
CA LEU A 92 10.32 -0.75 1.53
C LEU A 92 10.46 0.73 1.19
N PHE A 93 11.20 1.47 2.02
CA PHE A 93 11.19 2.93 2.02
C PHE A 93 12.48 3.54 1.48
N GLY A 94 13.53 2.77 1.23
CA GLY A 94 14.82 3.31 0.80
C GLY A 94 15.66 3.81 1.99
N ALA A 95 16.72 4.54 1.67
CA ALA A 95 17.64 5.08 2.66
C ALA A 95 17.87 6.59 2.44
N PRO A 96 18.04 7.38 3.50
CA PRO A 96 18.41 8.79 3.37
C PRO A 96 19.85 8.92 2.85
N ARG A 97 20.06 9.77 1.84
CA ARG A 97 21.36 10.20 1.31
C ARG A 97 21.29 11.69 0.98
N GLY A 98 22.12 12.50 1.63
CA GLY A 98 22.17 13.95 1.38
C GLY A 98 20.81 14.66 1.54
N GLY A 99 20.04 14.28 2.57
CA GLY A 99 18.69 14.84 2.82
C GLY A 99 17.58 14.32 1.91
N ARG A 100 17.87 13.42 0.97
CA ARG A 100 16.88 12.81 0.07
C ARG A 100 16.71 11.31 0.34
N GLN A 101 15.49 10.81 0.20
CA GLN A 101 15.21 9.39 0.29
C GLN A 101 15.51 8.72 -1.05
N VAL A 102 16.47 7.79 -1.05
CA VAL A 102 16.95 7.13 -2.27
C VAL A 102 16.61 5.65 -2.24
N GLY A 103 16.04 5.16 -3.34
CA GLY A 103 15.62 3.77 -3.49
C GLY A 103 14.32 3.45 -2.76
N GLY A 104 14.11 2.17 -2.47
CA GLY A 104 12.89 1.69 -1.85
C GLY A 104 11.80 1.33 -2.85
N ALA A 105 11.01 0.31 -2.50
CA ALA A 105 9.90 -0.15 -3.31
C ALA A 105 8.82 0.94 -3.45
N MET A 106 8.53 1.68 -2.39
CA MET A 106 7.48 2.70 -2.41
C MET A 106 7.79 3.85 -3.38
N LEU A 107 9.04 4.29 -3.45
CA LEU A 107 9.45 5.32 -4.41
C LEU A 107 9.31 4.81 -5.85
N ARG A 108 9.72 3.57 -6.11
CA ARG A 108 9.63 2.94 -7.44
C ARG A 108 8.19 2.76 -7.89
N LEU A 109 7.31 2.27 -7.00
CA LEU A 109 5.88 2.12 -7.29
C LEU A 109 5.22 3.48 -7.57
N ARG A 110 5.54 4.52 -6.79
CA ARG A 110 5.03 5.88 -7.06
C ARG A 110 5.42 6.38 -8.44
N GLN A 111 6.66 6.14 -8.86
CA GLN A 111 7.14 6.54 -10.19
C GLN A 111 6.43 5.74 -11.30
N ALA A 112 6.29 4.43 -11.14
CA ALA A 112 5.63 3.57 -12.11
C ALA A 112 4.14 3.87 -12.27
N LEU A 113 3.46 4.24 -11.17
CA LEU A 113 2.02 4.51 -11.16
C LEU A 113 1.66 5.94 -11.54
N ALA A 114 2.61 6.88 -11.57
CA ALA A 114 2.34 8.28 -11.88
C ALA A 114 1.57 8.49 -13.21
N PRO A 115 1.89 7.80 -14.32
CA PRO A 115 1.14 7.95 -15.58
C PRO A 115 -0.31 7.45 -15.46
N ALA A 116 -0.52 6.30 -14.81
CA ALA A 116 -1.86 5.73 -14.62
C ALA A 116 -2.73 6.63 -13.73
N LEU A 117 -2.15 7.23 -12.69
CA LEU A 117 -2.84 8.18 -11.82
C LEU A 117 -3.19 9.47 -12.56
N ALA A 118 -2.30 9.98 -13.42
CA ALA A 118 -2.59 11.14 -14.25
C ALA A 118 -3.72 10.85 -15.25
N ALA A 119 -3.72 9.69 -15.90
CA ALA A 119 -4.78 9.26 -16.81
C ALA A 119 -6.13 9.11 -16.08
N ALA A 120 -6.14 8.52 -14.88
CA ALA A 120 -7.33 8.38 -14.06
C ALA A 120 -7.87 9.75 -13.58
N ALA A 121 -6.98 10.70 -13.24
CA ALA A 121 -7.37 12.06 -12.88
C ALA A 121 -8.00 12.80 -14.08
N ALA A 122 -7.41 12.69 -15.27
CA ALA A 122 -7.95 13.28 -16.49
C ALA A 122 -9.35 12.71 -16.85
N ALA A 123 -9.52 11.38 -16.72
CA ALA A 123 -10.81 10.73 -16.97
C ALA A 123 -11.91 11.20 -16.01
N ARG A 124 -11.57 11.41 -14.72
CA ARG A 124 -12.50 11.98 -13.73
C ARG A 124 -12.87 13.43 -14.04
N GLY A 125 -11.91 14.23 -14.52
CA GLY A 125 -12.17 15.61 -14.95
C GLY A 125 -13.09 15.69 -16.18
N ALA A 126 -12.92 14.79 -17.15
CA ALA A 126 -13.78 14.70 -18.33
C ALA A 126 -15.21 14.24 -18.00
N ALA A 127 -15.37 13.29 -17.06
CA ALA A 127 -16.68 12.84 -16.59
C ALA A 127 -17.46 13.91 -15.80
N ALA A 128 -16.79 14.90 -15.20
CA ALA A 128 -17.42 16.02 -14.50
C ALA A 128 -17.93 17.14 -15.44
N ALA A 129 -17.59 17.10 -16.74
CA ALA A 129 -17.87 18.18 -17.69
C ALA A 129 -19.28 18.24 -18.35
N PRO A 130 -20.21 17.25 -18.28
CA PRO A 130 -21.44 17.37 -19.06
C PRO A 130 -22.56 18.20 -18.38
N ALA A 131 -22.45 18.60 -17.12
CA ALA A 131 -23.53 19.32 -16.43
C ALA A 131 -23.56 20.85 -16.71
N ALA A 132 -22.46 21.46 -17.15
CA ALA A 132 -22.37 22.92 -17.30
C ALA A 132 -22.90 23.46 -18.65
N ARG A 133 -23.17 22.58 -19.63
CA ARG A 133 -23.52 23.01 -21.01
C ARG A 133 -25.02 23.21 -21.24
N ALA A 134 -25.88 22.74 -20.32
CA ALA A 134 -27.33 22.91 -20.40
C ALA A 134 -27.83 24.28 -19.90
N ALA A 135 -27.02 25.04 -19.15
CA ALA A 135 -27.42 26.31 -18.54
C ALA A 135 -27.20 27.55 -19.43
N ARG A 136 -26.71 27.40 -20.68
CA ARG A 136 -26.41 28.53 -21.60
C ARG A 136 -27.40 28.72 -22.75
N VAL A 137 -28.42 27.88 -22.88
CA VAL A 137 -29.41 27.93 -23.99
C VAL A 137 -30.79 28.37 -23.48
N SER A 138 -30.81 29.43 -22.68
CA SER A 138 -32.04 30.15 -22.34
C SER A 138 -31.68 31.63 -22.17
N ARG A 139 -31.58 32.36 -23.29
CA ARG A 139 -31.49 33.82 -23.33
C ARG A 139 -32.55 34.34 -24.28
#